data_AF-A0A7Y3ADB2-F1
#
_entry.id   AF-A0A7Y3ADB2-F1
#
_cell.length_a   1.000
_cell.length_b   1.000
_cell.length_c   1.000
_cell.angle_alpha   90.00
_cell.angle_beta   90.00
_cell.angle_gamma   90.00
#
_symmetry.space_group_name_H-M   'P 1'
#
loop_
_entity.id
_entity.type
_entity.pdbx_description
1 polymer ?
#
loop_
_entity_poly.entity_id
_entity_poly.type
_entity_poly.pdbx_seq_one_letter_code
_entity_poly.pdbx_strand_id
1 'polypeptide(L)'
;MKSFFIKHYLGYALAIIRSTTGVLWYLVLIGLSSAMIVLLKDNAIFWPLNSAITVLSIVATPVIYGIYFELIEDTYSSVGTIIKRYLLNYLWLLFRMYLPVVFLAGLPMVLLTGSGSGYFETIIVCFSLLYIYVIPTYYHSGQQRGAISAGISFLLKNFSSSTPLILALLLLETAVLVLQHNKSLLLESGGLVYISLDFAFFMVASIIDFALFIVLVYILKDTAFPTQN
;
A
#
# COMPACT_ATOMS: atom_id res chain seq x y z
N MET A 1 -26.15 0.13 -11.28
CA MET A 1 -24.69 0.22 -11.04
C MET A 1 -24.00 -0.73 -11.99
N LYS A 2 -22.95 -0.30 -12.70
CA LYS A 2 -22.14 -1.23 -13.50
C LYS A 2 -21.34 -2.12 -12.53
N SER A 3 -21.40 -3.44 -12.73
CA SER A 3 -20.55 -4.37 -12.00
C SER A 3 -19.12 -4.24 -12.52
N PHE A 4 -18.13 -4.19 -11.63
CA PHE A 4 -16.73 -4.09 -12.04
C PHE A 4 -16.26 -5.44 -12.59
N PHE A 5 -15.54 -5.44 -13.70
CA PHE A 5 -14.92 -6.64 -14.28
C PHE A 5 -13.63 -7.04 -13.52
N ILE A 6 -13.71 -7.17 -12.19
CA ILE A 6 -12.57 -7.36 -11.29
C ILE A 6 -11.70 -8.55 -11.71
N LYS A 7 -12.33 -9.67 -12.10
CA LYS A 7 -11.61 -10.87 -12.56
C LYS A 7 -10.74 -10.58 -13.79
N HIS A 8 -11.24 -9.76 -14.72
CA HIS A 8 -10.53 -9.40 -15.93
C HIS A 8 -9.35 -8.48 -15.61
N TYR A 9 -9.59 -7.42 -14.82
CA TYR A 9 -8.52 -6.50 -14.38
C TYR A 9 -7.45 -7.20 -13.55
N LEU A 10 -7.82 -8.18 -12.72
CA LEU A 10 -6.87 -8.98 -11.95
C LEU A 10 -5.95 -9.79 -12.88
N GLY A 11 -6.49 -10.34 -13.97
CA GLY A 11 -5.70 -11.01 -15.01
C GLY A 11 -4.65 -10.09 -15.63
N TYR A 12 -5.03 -8.85 -15.98
CA TYR A 12 -4.10 -7.85 -16.47
C TYR A 12 -3.06 -7.45 -15.42
N ALA A 13 -3.49 -7.23 -14.18
CA ALA A 13 -2.61 -6.86 -13.09
C ALA A 13 -1.51 -7.90 -12.87
N LEU A 14 -1.86 -9.18 -12.84
CA LEU A 14 -0.89 -10.27 -12.70
C LEU A 14 0.06 -10.36 -13.90
N ALA A 15 -0.43 -10.11 -15.12
CA ALA A 15 0.42 -10.07 -16.31
C ALA A 15 1.46 -8.94 -16.24
N ILE A 16 1.03 -7.72 -15.87
CA ILE A 16 1.89 -6.54 -15.73
C ILE A 16 2.93 -6.73 -14.61
N ILE A 17 2.51 -7.24 -13.46
CA ILE A 17 3.42 -7.52 -12.33
C ILE A 17 4.48 -8.52 -12.77
N ARG A 18 4.07 -9.60 -13.45
CA ARG A 18 4.99 -10.64 -13.93
C ARG A 18 5.99 -10.12 -14.97
N SER A 19 5.59 -9.21 -15.85
CA SER A 19 6.51 -8.61 -16.82
C SER A 19 7.50 -7.62 -16.21
N THR A 20 7.23 -7.13 -15.00
CA THR A 20 8.04 -6.10 -14.32
C THR A 20 9.01 -6.74 -13.32
N THR A 21 9.88 -7.62 -13.79
CA THR A 21 10.78 -8.44 -12.94
C THR A 21 11.73 -7.61 -12.07
N GLY A 22 12.15 -6.44 -12.52
CA GLY A 22 13.01 -5.54 -11.74
C GLY A 22 12.35 -5.06 -10.44
N VAL A 23 11.04 -4.79 -10.46
CA VAL A 23 10.28 -4.41 -9.26
C VAL A 23 10.17 -5.59 -8.29
N LEU A 24 9.96 -6.81 -8.81
CA LEU A 24 9.90 -8.01 -7.98
C LEU A 24 11.23 -8.30 -7.28
N TRP A 25 12.36 -8.17 -7.97
CA TRP A 25 13.68 -8.32 -7.35
C TRP A 25 13.95 -7.26 -6.28
N TYR A 26 13.53 -6.03 -6.52
CA TYR A 26 13.61 -4.97 -5.52
C TYR A 26 12.77 -5.30 -4.28
N LEU A 27 11.54 -5.80 -4.45
CA LEU A 27 10.72 -6.26 -3.34
C LEU A 27 11.37 -7.38 -2.54
N VAL A 28 11.96 -8.38 -3.21
CA VAL A 28 12.68 -9.47 -2.53
C VAL A 28 13.81 -8.90 -1.68
N LEU A 29 14.59 -7.97 -2.23
CA LEU A 29 15.71 -7.35 -1.52
C LEU A 29 15.23 -6.56 -0.29
N ILE A 30 14.21 -5.73 -0.43
CA ILE A 30 13.68 -4.93 0.67
C ILE A 30 13.01 -5.82 1.72
N GLY A 31 12.16 -6.76 1.30
CA GLY A 31 11.46 -7.67 2.20
C GLY A 31 12.43 -8.50 3.01
N LEU A 32 13.45 -9.07 2.36
CA LEU A 32 14.46 -9.87 3.04
C LEU A 32 15.28 -9.01 4.00
N SER A 33 15.69 -7.81 3.56
CA SER A 33 16.43 -6.88 4.43
C SER A 33 15.61 -6.47 5.65
N SER A 34 14.32 -6.19 5.46
CA SER A 34 13.37 -5.84 6.53
C SER A 34 13.15 -7.00 7.50
N ALA A 35 13.00 -8.22 7.00
CA ALA A 35 12.80 -9.39 7.86
C ALA A 35 14.08 -9.74 8.65
N MET A 36 15.24 -9.72 7.99
CA MET A 36 16.52 -10.10 8.60
C MET A 36 17.05 -9.06 9.59
N ILE A 37 16.60 -7.80 9.53
CA ILE A 37 17.12 -6.75 10.42
C ILE A 37 16.89 -7.04 11.90
N VAL A 38 15.89 -7.86 12.22
CA VAL A 38 15.61 -8.28 13.59
C VAL A 38 16.79 -9.04 14.20
N LEU A 39 17.61 -9.73 13.38
CA LEU A 39 18.85 -10.38 13.84
C LEU A 39 19.90 -9.39 14.34
N LEU A 40 19.78 -8.11 13.96
CA LEU A 40 20.70 -7.06 14.37
C LEU A 40 20.18 -6.23 15.54
N LYS A 41 19.03 -6.56 16.16
CA LYS A 41 18.35 -5.74 17.18
C LYS A 41 19.27 -5.21 18.28
N ASP A 42 20.25 -6.02 18.72
CA ASP A 42 21.16 -5.67 19.82
C ASP A 42 22.45 -4.94 19.34
N ASN A 43 22.61 -4.74 18.04
CA ASN A 43 23.75 -4.03 17.45
C ASN A 43 23.46 -2.54 17.29
N ALA A 44 24.49 -1.70 17.47
CA ALA A 44 24.39 -0.25 17.29
C ALA A 44 23.94 0.17 15.87
N ILE A 45 24.17 -0.69 14.85
CA ILE A 45 23.79 -0.41 13.46
C ILE A 45 22.29 -0.65 13.18
N PHE A 46 21.55 -1.28 14.09
CA PHE A 46 20.15 -1.64 13.92
C PHE A 46 19.29 -0.42 13.54
N TRP A 47 19.33 0.63 14.36
CA TRP A 47 18.48 1.81 14.18
C TRP A 47 18.75 2.55 12.86
N PRO A 48 20.02 2.86 12.51
CA PRO A 48 20.34 3.45 11.21
C PRO A 48 19.86 2.60 10.03
N LEU A 49 20.13 1.29 10.05
CA LEU A 49 19.77 0.41 8.94
C LEU A 49 18.25 0.24 8.81
N ASN A 50 17.54 0.13 9.93
CA ASN A 50 16.08 -0.01 9.94
C ASN A 50 15.41 1.25 9.40
N SER A 51 15.93 2.41 9.78
CA SER A 51 15.48 3.70 9.27
C SER A 51 15.74 3.81 7.77
N ALA A 52 16.93 3.41 7.31
CA ALA A 52 17.29 3.45 5.89
C ALA A 52 16.39 2.54 5.04
N ILE A 53 16.14 1.30 5.47
CA ILE A 53 15.23 0.36 4.79
C ILE A 53 13.82 0.95 4.74
N THR A 54 13.32 1.48 5.86
CA THR A 54 11.98 2.08 5.94
C THR A 54 11.83 3.27 4.99
N VAL A 55 12.79 4.20 4.99
CA VAL A 55 12.78 5.36 4.09
C VAL A 55 12.87 4.91 2.64
N LEU A 56 13.72 3.93 2.33
CA LEU A 56 13.88 3.41 0.98
C LEU A 56 12.57 2.77 0.49
N SER A 57 11.88 2.01 1.32
CA SER A 57 10.54 1.46 1.03
C SER A 57 9.54 2.58 0.73
N ILE A 58 9.43 3.59 1.60
CA ILE A 58 8.49 4.72 1.43
C ILE A 58 8.76 5.49 0.13
N VAL A 59 10.03 5.71 -0.21
CA VAL A 59 10.43 6.44 -1.42
C VAL A 59 10.24 5.60 -2.68
N ALA A 60 10.40 4.28 -2.60
CA ALA A 60 10.24 3.40 -3.75
C ALA A 60 8.77 3.16 -4.11
N THR A 61 7.85 3.12 -3.15
CA THR A 61 6.41 2.94 -3.41
C THR A 61 5.86 3.85 -4.52
N PRO A 62 6.03 5.19 -4.49
CA PRO A 62 5.53 6.05 -5.56
C PRO A 62 6.20 5.81 -6.92
N VAL A 63 7.46 5.36 -6.91
CA VAL A 63 8.19 5.05 -8.14
C VAL A 63 7.61 3.78 -8.75
N ILE A 64 7.36 2.74 -7.94
CA ILE A 64 6.77 1.49 -8.39
C ILE A 64 5.34 1.71 -8.92
N TYR A 65 4.52 2.47 -8.20
CA TYR A 65 3.20 2.86 -8.68
C TYR A 65 3.25 3.68 -9.97
N GLY A 66 4.22 4.58 -10.09
CA GLY A 66 4.45 5.33 -11.33
C GLY A 66 4.83 4.43 -12.51
N ILE A 67 5.69 3.43 -12.28
CA ILE A 67 6.04 2.43 -13.30
C ILE A 67 4.79 1.67 -13.75
N TYR A 68 4.00 1.14 -12.83
CA TYR A 68 2.78 0.41 -13.19
C TYR A 68 1.74 1.30 -13.86
N PHE A 69 1.57 2.53 -13.39
CA PHE A 69 0.65 3.48 -14.01
C PHE A 69 1.06 3.81 -15.45
N GLU A 70 2.33 4.12 -15.70
CA GLU A 70 2.82 4.40 -17.05
C GLU A 70 2.69 3.18 -17.97
N LEU A 71 2.91 1.96 -17.46
CA LEU A 71 2.65 0.72 -18.21
C LEU A 71 1.18 0.54 -18.59
N ILE A 72 0.23 0.93 -17.72
CA ILE A 72 -1.22 0.89 -18.03
C ILE A 72 -1.60 1.93 -19.09
N GLU A 73 -0.89 3.06 -19.12
CA GLU A 73 -1.08 4.14 -20.10
C GLU A 73 -0.17 4.01 -21.33
N ASP A 74 0.43 2.85 -21.57
CA ASP A 74 1.36 2.56 -22.68
C ASP A 74 2.46 3.63 -22.86
N THR A 75 2.88 4.23 -21.74
CA THR A 75 3.93 5.25 -21.67
C THR A 75 5.17 4.65 -21.01
N TYR A 76 6.35 5.02 -21.50
CA TYR A 76 7.61 4.45 -21.02
C TYR A 76 8.62 5.56 -20.68
N SER A 77 8.61 6.03 -19.44
CA SER A 77 9.59 7.01 -18.97
C SER A 77 10.74 6.36 -18.20
N SER A 78 11.89 7.03 -18.19
CA SER A 78 12.99 6.64 -17.31
C SER A 78 12.59 6.76 -15.83
N VAL A 79 13.18 5.94 -14.96
CA VAL A 79 12.97 6.01 -13.50
C VAL A 79 13.21 7.42 -12.94
N GLY A 80 14.23 8.13 -13.45
CA GLY A 80 14.52 9.50 -13.05
C GLY A 80 13.38 10.48 -13.38
N THR A 81 12.69 10.28 -14.50
CA THR A 81 11.51 11.07 -14.89
C THR A 81 10.33 10.76 -13.98
N ILE A 82 10.09 9.47 -13.69
CA ILE A 82 9.02 9.00 -12.79
C ILE A 82 9.21 9.60 -11.39
N ILE A 83 10.43 9.55 -10.86
CA ILE A 83 10.78 10.16 -9.57
C ILE A 83 10.42 11.66 -9.56
N LYS A 84 10.89 12.41 -10.56
CA LYS A 84 10.62 13.87 -10.64
C LYS A 84 9.14 14.19 -10.76
N ARG A 85 8.38 13.35 -11.46
CA ARG A 85 6.95 13.55 -11.72
C ARG A 85 6.09 13.23 -10.49
N TYR A 86 6.35 12.10 -9.84
CA TYR A 86 5.41 11.55 -8.85
C TYR A 86 5.88 11.65 -7.40
N LEU A 87 7.20 11.60 -7.12
CA LEU A 87 7.70 11.36 -5.75
C LEU A 87 7.23 12.43 -4.76
N LEU A 88 7.63 13.69 -4.98
CA LEU A 88 7.33 14.78 -4.05
C LEU A 88 5.82 14.94 -3.87
N ASN A 89 5.10 14.82 -4.98
CA ASN A 89 3.66 15.02 -4.97
C ASN A 89 2.92 13.88 -4.23
N TYR A 90 3.40 12.66 -4.36
CA TYR A 90 2.89 11.52 -3.64
C TYR A 90 3.19 11.60 -2.14
N LEU A 91 4.43 11.96 -1.75
CA LEU A 91 4.79 12.13 -0.34
C LEU A 91 3.94 13.22 0.33
N TRP A 92 3.67 14.31 -0.38
CA TRP A 92 2.77 15.36 0.11
C TRP A 92 1.32 14.87 0.25
N LEU A 93 0.86 14.02 -0.68
CA LEU A 93 -0.46 13.39 -0.59
C LEU A 93 -0.55 12.46 0.63
N LEU A 94 0.46 11.60 0.84
CA LEU A 94 0.54 10.75 2.04
C LEU A 94 0.52 11.58 3.32
N PHE A 95 1.30 12.65 3.38
CA PHE A 95 1.28 13.54 4.54
C PHE A 95 -0.13 14.08 4.83
N ARG A 96 -0.84 14.54 3.80
CA ARG A 96 -2.22 15.05 3.96
C ARG A 96 -3.24 13.96 4.30
N MET A 97 -3.03 12.73 3.84
CA MET A 97 -3.90 11.59 4.15
C MET A 97 -3.69 11.11 5.57
N TYR A 98 -2.44 10.90 5.98
CA TYR A 98 -2.12 10.23 7.24
C TYR A 98 -1.96 11.18 8.43
N LEU A 99 -1.62 12.46 8.25
CA LEU A 99 -1.49 13.40 9.37
C LEU A 99 -2.80 13.53 10.19
N PRO A 100 -3.98 13.72 9.58
CA PRO A 100 -5.24 13.75 10.34
C PRO A 100 -5.54 12.42 11.02
N VAL A 101 -5.20 11.30 10.38
CA VAL A 101 -5.46 9.95 10.89
C VAL A 101 -4.60 9.66 12.10
N VAL A 102 -3.30 9.95 12.04
CA VAL A 102 -2.38 9.77 13.17
C VAL A 102 -2.81 10.64 14.35
N PHE A 103 -3.25 11.87 14.09
CA PHE A 103 -3.78 12.74 15.13
C PHE A 103 -5.05 12.16 15.78
N LEU A 104 -6.03 11.73 14.97
CA LEU A 104 -7.28 11.15 15.46
C LEU A 104 -7.09 9.81 16.16
N ALA A 105 -6.23 8.95 15.62
CA ALA A 105 -5.88 7.64 16.19
C ALA A 105 -5.10 7.79 17.50
N GLY A 106 -4.26 8.83 17.60
CA GLY A 106 -3.49 9.13 18.81
C GLY A 106 -4.34 9.59 20.00
N LEU A 107 -5.53 10.17 19.77
CA LEU A 107 -6.41 10.64 20.85
C LEU A 107 -6.84 9.50 21.81
N PRO A 108 -7.37 8.36 21.33
CA PRO A 108 -7.65 7.20 22.18
C PRO A 108 -6.46 6.69 23.00
N MET A 109 -5.23 6.70 22.45
CA MET A 109 -4.03 6.28 23.17
C MET A 109 -3.72 7.17 24.38
N VAL A 110 -4.01 8.47 24.26
CA VAL A 110 -3.81 9.45 25.35
C VAL A 110 -4.97 9.41 26.36
N LEU A 111 -6.19 9.18 25.89
CA LEU A 111 -7.42 9.31 26.70
C LEU A 111 -7.88 8.01 27.38
N LEU A 112 -7.53 6.85 26.83
CA LEU A 112 -7.99 5.54 27.31
C LEU A 112 -6.79 4.69 27.73
N THR A 113 -6.50 4.65 29.02
CA THR A 113 -5.46 3.79 29.59
C THR A 113 -5.85 2.31 29.42
N GLY A 114 -5.03 1.55 28.70
CA GLY A 114 -5.19 0.10 28.51
C GLY A 114 -5.88 -0.33 27.20
N SER A 115 -6.97 0.33 26.78
CA SER A 115 -7.69 -0.02 25.54
C SER A 115 -7.34 0.87 24.32
N GLY A 116 -6.60 1.97 24.53
CA GLY A 116 -6.25 2.92 23.48
C GLY A 116 -5.52 2.34 22.27
N SER A 117 -4.75 1.26 22.45
CA SER A 117 -4.01 0.59 21.37
C SER A 117 -4.92 -0.06 20.33
N GLY A 118 -5.99 -0.74 20.78
CA GLY A 118 -6.93 -1.40 19.85
C GLY A 118 -7.75 -0.39 19.04
N TYR A 119 -8.13 0.74 19.65
CA TYR A 119 -8.78 1.83 18.94
C TYR A 119 -7.84 2.51 17.93
N PHE A 120 -6.56 2.68 18.27
CA PHE A 120 -5.55 3.22 17.37
C PHE A 120 -5.44 2.39 16.09
N GLU A 121 -5.27 1.07 16.21
CA GLU A 121 -5.17 0.16 15.07
C GLU A 121 -6.45 0.15 14.22
N THR A 122 -7.62 0.11 14.89
CA THR A 122 -8.93 0.13 14.21
C THR A 122 -9.11 1.40 13.38
N ILE A 123 -8.73 2.56 13.94
CA ILE A 123 -8.83 3.85 13.23
C ILE A 123 -7.92 3.83 12.00
N ILE A 124 -6.68 3.35 12.13
CA ILE A 124 -5.75 3.25 10.99
C ILE A 124 -6.33 2.38 9.88
N VAL A 125 -6.82 1.18 10.21
CA VAL A 125 -7.41 0.26 9.21
C VAL A 125 -8.61 0.90 8.53
N CYS A 126 -9.53 1.52 9.28
CA CYS A 126 -10.69 2.21 8.71
C CYS A 126 -10.30 3.31 7.73
N PHE A 127 -9.28 4.11 8.04
CA PHE A 127 -8.82 5.16 7.15
C PHE A 127 -8.05 4.62 5.94
N SER A 128 -7.27 3.54 6.08
CA SER A 128 -6.66 2.84 4.94
C SER A 128 -7.72 2.37 3.94
N LEU A 129 -8.83 1.79 4.43
CA LEU A 129 -9.96 1.37 3.58
C LEU A 129 -10.66 2.55 2.93
N LEU A 130 -10.87 3.65 3.67
CA LEU A 130 -11.49 4.87 3.14
C LEU A 130 -10.68 5.47 1.99
N TYR A 131 -9.36 5.33 2.04
CA TYR A 131 -8.45 5.92 1.07
C TYR A 131 -8.05 5.00 -0.09
N ILE A 132 -8.66 3.81 -0.21
CA ILE A 132 -8.32 2.80 -1.24
C ILE A 132 -8.28 3.39 -2.66
N TYR A 133 -9.18 4.32 -3.01
CA TYR A 133 -9.20 4.96 -4.34
C TYR A 133 -8.37 6.25 -4.45
N VAL A 134 -7.84 6.81 -3.36
CA VAL A 134 -7.20 8.13 -3.38
C VAL A 134 -5.89 8.11 -4.15
N ILE A 135 -5.03 7.11 -3.90
CA ILE A 135 -3.76 6.97 -4.61
C ILE A 135 -3.98 6.68 -6.11
N PRO A 136 -4.80 5.68 -6.52
CA PRO A 136 -5.14 5.48 -7.93
C PRO A 136 -5.70 6.74 -8.60
N THR A 137 -6.55 7.50 -7.91
CA THR A 137 -7.13 8.76 -8.43
C THR A 137 -6.06 9.83 -8.65
N TYR A 138 -5.07 9.93 -7.74
CA TYR A 138 -3.95 10.85 -7.91
C TYR A 138 -3.13 10.52 -9.17
N TYR A 139 -2.79 9.25 -9.39
CA TYR A 139 -2.04 8.85 -10.59
C TYR A 139 -2.85 9.08 -11.86
N HIS A 140 -4.13 8.71 -11.87
CA HIS A 140 -5.01 8.89 -13.02
C HIS A 140 -5.26 10.36 -13.36
N SER A 141 -5.49 11.23 -12.37
CA SER A 141 -5.79 12.65 -12.62
C SER A 141 -4.54 13.51 -12.86
N GLY A 142 -3.36 13.05 -12.44
CA GLY A 142 -2.12 13.83 -12.45
C GLY A 142 -2.16 15.05 -11.51
N GLN A 143 -3.22 15.22 -10.71
CA GLN A 143 -3.43 16.36 -9.84
C GLN A 143 -3.52 15.93 -8.38
N GLN A 144 -2.77 16.59 -7.50
CA GLN A 144 -2.87 16.36 -6.06
C GLN A 144 -4.14 16.99 -5.46
N ARG A 145 -4.56 18.13 -6.00
CA ARG A 145 -5.68 18.90 -5.47
C ARG A 145 -6.97 18.18 -5.83
N GLY A 146 -7.75 17.84 -4.81
CA GLY A 146 -9.02 17.14 -4.99
C GLY A 146 -8.92 15.62 -5.11
N ALA A 147 -7.72 15.02 -5.19
CA ALA A 147 -7.57 13.56 -5.27
C ALA A 147 -8.18 12.83 -4.06
N ILE A 148 -8.00 13.38 -2.85
CA ILE A 148 -8.60 12.84 -1.63
C ILE A 148 -10.13 12.83 -1.72
N SER A 149 -10.74 14.00 -1.99
CA SER A 149 -12.19 14.13 -2.10
C SER A 149 -12.77 13.31 -3.24
N ALA A 150 -12.09 13.27 -4.39
CA ALA A 150 -12.53 12.51 -5.56
C ALA A 150 -12.47 11.00 -5.29
N GLY A 151 -11.38 10.51 -4.71
CA GLY A 151 -11.23 9.09 -4.35
C GLY A 151 -12.28 8.64 -3.34
N ILE A 152 -12.50 9.41 -2.27
CA ILE A 152 -13.54 9.10 -1.27
C ILE A 152 -14.94 9.16 -1.89
N SER A 153 -15.23 10.21 -2.68
CA SER A 153 -16.53 10.33 -3.35
C SER A 153 -16.78 9.17 -4.31
N PHE A 154 -15.75 8.72 -5.03
CA PHE A 154 -15.82 7.57 -5.92
C PHE A 154 -16.11 6.28 -5.14
N LEU A 155 -15.42 6.05 -4.02
CA LEU A 155 -15.65 4.92 -3.13
C LEU A 155 -17.10 4.90 -2.62
N LEU A 156 -17.59 6.03 -2.10
CA LEU A 156 -18.95 6.12 -1.54
C LEU A 156 -20.02 5.86 -2.60
N LYS A 157 -19.83 6.36 -3.83
CA LYS A 157 -20.75 6.11 -4.95
C LYS A 157 -20.73 4.66 -5.43
N ASN A 158 -19.60 3.96 -5.27
CA ASN A 158 -19.39 2.61 -5.78
C ASN A 158 -19.13 1.58 -4.66
N PHE A 159 -19.62 1.84 -3.44
CA PHE A 159 -19.26 1.06 -2.25
C PHE A 159 -19.60 -0.43 -2.40
N SER A 160 -20.81 -0.72 -2.91
CA SER A 160 -21.25 -2.09 -3.19
C SER A 160 -20.35 -2.81 -4.20
N SER A 161 -20.01 -2.16 -5.33
CA SER A 161 -19.09 -2.73 -6.33
C SER A 161 -17.64 -2.86 -5.83
N SER A 162 -17.23 -2.02 -4.88
CA SER A 162 -15.88 -2.01 -4.30
C SER A 162 -15.70 -3.01 -3.14
N THR A 163 -16.79 -3.55 -2.61
CA THR A 163 -16.81 -4.49 -1.47
C THR A 163 -15.79 -5.64 -1.58
N PRO A 164 -15.65 -6.35 -2.71
CA PRO A 164 -14.62 -7.40 -2.83
C PRO A 164 -13.18 -6.88 -2.68
N LEU A 165 -12.90 -5.65 -3.15
CA LEU A 165 -11.57 -5.04 -3.03
C LEU A 165 -11.31 -4.58 -1.58
N ILE A 166 -12.31 -3.99 -0.94
CA ILE A 166 -12.27 -3.61 0.48
C ILE A 166 -12.04 -4.85 1.35
N LEU A 167 -12.74 -5.96 1.06
CA LEU A 167 -12.57 -7.21 1.79
C LEU A 167 -11.17 -7.79 1.61
N ALA A 168 -10.63 -7.78 0.38
CA ALA A 168 -9.27 -8.23 0.13
C ALA A 168 -8.23 -7.42 0.92
N LEU A 169 -8.37 -6.08 0.92
CA LEU A 169 -7.49 -5.20 1.70
C LEU A 169 -7.65 -5.44 3.21
N LEU A 170 -8.88 -5.55 3.71
CA LEU A 170 -9.15 -5.81 5.13
C LEU A 170 -8.55 -7.15 5.60
N LEU A 171 -8.71 -8.22 4.80
CA LEU A 171 -8.12 -9.52 5.10
C LEU A 171 -6.60 -9.45 5.11
N LEU A 172 -6.00 -8.70 4.19
CA LEU A 172 -4.56 -8.52 4.14
C LEU A 172 -4.03 -7.79 5.37
N GLU A 173 -4.61 -6.64 5.71
CA GLU A 173 -4.27 -5.85 6.90
C GLU A 173 -4.44 -6.67 8.18
N THR A 174 -5.55 -7.40 8.29
CA THR A 174 -5.80 -8.28 9.44
C THR A 174 -4.73 -9.36 9.55
N ALA A 175 -4.32 -9.97 8.44
CA ALA A 175 -3.29 -11.01 8.45
C ALA A 175 -1.92 -10.47 8.89
N VAL A 176 -1.55 -9.26 8.44
CA VAL A 176 -0.33 -8.57 8.88
C VAL A 176 -0.41 -8.22 10.38
N LEU A 177 -1.54 -7.69 10.86
CA LEU A 177 -1.74 -7.38 12.27
C LEU A 177 -1.65 -8.62 13.16
N VAL A 178 -2.23 -9.75 12.74
CA VAL A 178 -2.13 -11.03 13.47
C VAL A 178 -0.68 -11.48 13.57
N LEU A 179 0.11 -11.36 12.49
CA LEU A 179 1.54 -11.69 12.53
C LEU A 179 2.29 -10.80 13.52
N GLN A 180 2.06 -9.48 13.48
CA GLN A 180 2.73 -8.54 14.38
C GLN A 180 2.31 -8.73 15.84
N HIS A 181 1.04 -9.06 16.10
CA HIS A 181 0.55 -9.40 17.44
C HIS A 181 1.27 -10.61 18.03
N ASN A 182 1.57 -11.63 17.21
CA ASN A 182 2.25 -12.85 17.65
C ASN A 182 3.79 -12.75 17.60
N LYS A 183 4.35 -11.58 17.29
CA LYS A 183 5.80 -11.39 17.08
C LYS A 183 6.67 -11.88 18.23
N SER A 184 6.33 -11.52 19.48
CA SER A 184 7.14 -11.90 20.65
C SER A 184 7.22 -13.42 20.80
N LEU A 185 6.08 -14.10 20.74
CA LEU A 185 5.99 -15.56 20.83
C LEU A 185 6.72 -16.26 19.68
N LEU A 186 6.62 -15.73 18.46
CA LEU A 186 7.29 -16.30 17.29
C LEU A 186 8.83 -16.10 17.34
N LEU A 187 9.29 -14.98 17.90
CA LEU A 187 10.72 -14.74 18.10
C LEU A 187 11.32 -15.66 19.16
N GLU A 188 10.56 -15.98 20.22
CA GLU A 188 10.98 -16.89 21.30
C GLU A 188 10.98 -18.36 20.86
N SER A 189 10.01 -18.78 20.04
CA SER A 189 9.87 -20.16 19.56
C SER A 189 10.83 -20.52 18.42
N GLY A 190 11.36 -19.51 17.72
CA GLY A 190 12.43 -19.69 16.72
C GLY A 190 12.50 -18.50 15.78
N GLY A 191 13.49 -17.62 15.98
CA GLY A 191 13.62 -16.37 15.21
C GLY A 191 13.59 -16.55 13.68
N LEU A 192 14.10 -17.68 13.14
CA LEU A 192 14.02 -17.98 11.72
C LEU A 192 12.59 -18.22 11.20
N VAL A 193 11.70 -18.76 12.03
CA VAL A 193 10.28 -18.96 11.69
C VAL A 193 9.61 -17.60 11.54
N TYR A 194 9.82 -16.68 12.49
CA TYR A 194 9.32 -15.31 12.38
C TYR A 194 9.84 -14.62 11.13
N ILE A 195 11.16 -14.66 10.88
CA ILE A 195 11.78 -14.01 9.70
C ILE A 195 11.18 -14.56 8.39
N SER A 196 10.99 -15.87 8.30
CA SER A 196 10.43 -16.51 7.11
C SER A 196 8.97 -16.10 6.89
N LEU A 197 8.17 -16.05 7.95
CA LEU A 197 6.78 -15.61 7.88
C LEU A 197 6.68 -14.12 7.55
N ASP A 198 7.45 -13.27 8.23
CA ASP A 198 7.47 -11.81 7.98
C ASP A 198 7.84 -11.50 6.54
N PHE A 199 8.85 -12.18 5.99
CA PHE A 199 9.20 -12.08 4.58
C PHE A 199 8.06 -12.56 3.66
N ALA A 200 7.47 -13.72 3.93
CA ALA A 200 6.38 -14.26 3.10
C ALA A 200 5.15 -13.35 3.11
N PHE A 201 4.74 -12.86 4.28
CA PHE A 201 3.63 -11.92 4.42
C PHE A 201 3.93 -10.60 3.72
N PHE A 202 5.14 -10.06 3.85
CA PHE A 202 5.56 -8.86 3.13
C PHE A 202 5.45 -9.03 1.61
N MET A 203 5.93 -10.16 1.08
CA MET A 203 5.86 -10.44 -0.36
C MET A 203 4.42 -10.59 -0.86
N VAL A 204 3.60 -11.35 -0.14
CA VAL A 204 2.18 -11.55 -0.49
C VAL A 204 1.44 -10.21 -0.41
N ALA A 205 1.66 -9.44 0.65
CA ALA A 205 1.05 -8.13 0.83
C ALA A 205 1.41 -7.16 -0.29
N SER A 206 2.69 -7.07 -0.63
CA SER A 206 3.16 -6.17 -1.70
C SER A 206 2.58 -6.56 -3.06
N ILE A 207 2.51 -7.86 -3.38
CA ILE A 207 1.93 -8.32 -4.65
C ILE A 207 0.42 -8.01 -4.72
N ILE A 208 -0.31 -8.25 -3.63
CA ILE A 208 -1.74 -7.94 -3.55
C ILE A 208 -1.96 -6.44 -3.66
N ASP A 209 -1.18 -5.63 -2.95
CA ASP A 209 -1.24 -4.17 -3.00
C ASP A 209 -1.01 -3.63 -4.41
N PHE A 210 -0.01 -4.15 -5.13
CA PHE A 210 0.23 -3.78 -6.53
C PHE A 210 -0.91 -4.22 -7.44
N ALA A 211 -1.44 -5.43 -7.24
CA ALA A 211 -2.56 -5.91 -8.02
C ALA A 211 -3.82 -5.06 -7.79
N LEU A 212 -4.08 -4.69 -6.54
CA LEU A 212 -5.15 -3.78 -6.16
C LEU A 212 -4.95 -2.41 -6.83
N PHE A 213 -3.76 -1.80 -6.73
CA PHE A 213 -3.48 -0.53 -7.38
C PHE A 213 -3.79 -0.57 -8.88
N ILE A 214 -3.30 -1.58 -9.61
CA ILE A 214 -3.54 -1.73 -11.06
C ILE A 214 -5.03 -1.92 -11.35
N VAL A 215 -5.72 -2.79 -10.60
CA VAL A 215 -7.17 -3.02 -10.75
C VAL A 215 -7.96 -1.73 -10.52
N LEU A 216 -7.59 -0.96 -9.50
CA LEU A 216 -8.26 0.30 -9.17
C LEU A 216 -8.05 1.37 -10.25
N VAL A 217 -6.85 1.43 -10.85
CA VAL A 217 -6.58 2.31 -12.00
C VAL A 217 -7.44 1.92 -13.20
N TYR A 218 -7.55 0.63 -13.54
CA TYR A 218 -8.43 0.17 -14.62
C TYR A 218 -9.91 0.47 -14.34
N ILE A 219 -10.37 0.27 -13.10
CA ILE A 219 -11.74 0.63 -12.71
C ILE A 219 -11.98 2.12 -12.93
N LEU A 220 -11.06 2.99 -12.51
CA LEU A 220 -11.18 4.43 -12.69
C LEU A 220 -11.22 4.81 -14.17
N LYS A 221 -10.37 4.19 -15.00
CA LYS A 221 -10.34 4.40 -16.46
C LYS A 221 -11.67 4.05 -17.11
N ASP A 222 -12.24 2.89 -16.77
CA ASP A 222 -13.48 2.39 -17.40
C ASP A 222 -14.76 3.09 -16.91
N THR A 223 -14.72 3.77 -15.75
CA THR A 223 -15.93 4.30 -15.10
C THR A 223 -15.95 5.81 -14.91
N ALA A 224 -14.81 6.46 -14.72
CA ALA A 224 -14.75 7.90 -14.52
C ALA A 224 -14.68 8.67 -15.84
N PHE A 225 -14.07 8.09 -16.88
CA PHE A 225 -13.91 8.72 -18.19
C PHE A 225 -13.88 7.64 -19.29
N PRO A 226 -15.04 7.14 -19.76
CA PRO A 226 -15.04 6.21 -20.89
C PRO A 226 -14.33 6.89 -22.05
N THR A 227 -13.24 6.28 -22.53
CA THR A 227 -12.68 6.60 -23.84
C THR A 227 -13.84 6.54 -24.82
N GLN A 228 -14.16 7.69 -25.42
CA GLN A 228 -15.05 7.75 -26.57
C GLN A 228 -14.31 7.08 -27.73
N ASN A 229 -14.42 5.75 -27.82
CA ASN A 229 -14.18 5.03 -29.04
C ASN A 229 -15.50 4.92 -29.81
#